data_AF-A0A538LML1-F1
#
_entry.id   AF-A0A538LML1-F1
#
_cell.length_a   1.000
_cell.length_b   1.000
_cell.length_c   1.000
_cell.angle_alpha   90.00
_cell.angle_beta   90.00
_cell.angle_gamma   90.00
#
_symmetry.space_group_name_H-M   'P 1'
#
loop_
_entity.id
_entity.type
_entity.pdbx_description
1 polymer ?
#
loop_
_entity_poly.entity_id
_entity_poly.type
_entity_poly.pdbx_seq_one_letter_code
_entity_poly.pdbx_strand_id
1 'polypeptide(L)'
;MTLHGLTDSTVYFADRPRREVGHIPSHRFVELWEDDETGFSIDPPNAVLSFLDDDGPTPDDAVVVLRAPRLDGHELTYTVDVLEGTLPKRTGPCALFIDAFGRAYSPVSVAAVQRPSARQNRG
;
A
#
# COMPACT_ATOMS: atom_id res chain seq x y z
N MET A 1 -6.98 -4.07 10.29
CA MET A 1 -7.89 -4.38 9.17
C MET A 1 -7.72 -5.85 8.82
N THR A 2 -8.81 -6.58 8.57
CA THR A 2 -8.73 -8.00 8.19
C THR A 2 -9.47 -8.22 6.88
N LEU A 3 -8.78 -8.87 5.94
CA LEU A 3 -9.35 -9.35 4.67
C LEU A 3 -9.72 -10.83 4.85
N HIS A 4 -10.94 -11.18 4.49
CA HIS A 4 -11.47 -12.54 4.62
C HIS A 4 -11.65 -13.17 3.23
N GLY A 5 -11.57 -14.50 3.16
CA GLY A 5 -11.78 -15.24 1.91
C GLY A 5 -10.62 -15.07 0.92
N LEU A 6 -9.41 -14.85 1.42
CA LEU A 6 -8.21 -14.70 0.60
C LEU A 6 -7.96 -15.99 -0.20
N THR A 7 -7.77 -15.85 -1.51
CA THR A 7 -7.22 -16.91 -2.36
C THR A 7 -5.76 -17.16 -2.02
N ASP A 8 -5.27 -18.40 -2.11
CA ASP A 8 -3.84 -18.71 -1.92
C ASP A 8 -3.00 -18.32 -3.16
N SER A 9 -3.18 -17.09 -3.64
CA SER A 9 -2.49 -16.53 -4.79
C SER A 9 -2.57 -15.01 -4.73
N THR A 10 -1.41 -14.38 -4.62
CA THR A 10 -1.23 -12.94 -4.75
C THR A 10 -0.67 -12.64 -6.13
N VAL A 11 -1.43 -11.88 -6.93
CA VAL A 11 -0.99 -11.39 -8.24
C VAL A 11 -0.11 -10.16 -8.05
N TYR A 12 1.01 -10.09 -8.77
CA TYR A 12 1.91 -8.94 -8.75
C TYR A 12 2.28 -8.48 -10.16
N PHE A 13 2.67 -7.21 -10.21
CA PHE A 13 3.22 -6.55 -11.39
C PHE A 13 4.54 -5.91 -10.98
N ALA A 14 5.63 -6.26 -11.67
CA ALA A 14 6.91 -5.58 -11.53
C ALA A 14 7.10 -4.62 -12.72
N ASP A 15 7.55 -3.40 -12.43
CA ASP A 15 7.85 -2.39 -13.46
C ASP A 15 9.28 -2.53 -14.01
N ARG A 16 9.68 -1.59 -14.86
CA ARG A 16 10.98 -1.61 -15.59
C ARG A 16 12.18 -1.75 -14.63
N PRO A 17 13.28 -2.40 -15.08
CA PRO A 17 13.56 -2.85 -16.45
C PRO A 17 12.90 -4.19 -16.82
N ARG A 18 12.59 -5.04 -15.84
CA ARG A 18 11.87 -6.30 -16.06
C ARG A 18 10.39 -6.10 -15.78
N ARG A 19 9.66 -5.72 -16.83
CA ARG A 19 8.19 -5.73 -16.78
C ARG A 19 7.74 -7.18 -16.68
N GLU A 20 7.24 -7.56 -15.52
CA GLU A 20 6.83 -8.92 -15.21
C GLU A 20 5.43 -8.90 -14.59
N VAL A 21 4.64 -9.91 -14.93
CA VAL A 21 3.34 -10.16 -14.31
C VAL A 21 3.34 -11.60 -13.87
N GLY A 22 2.98 -11.84 -12.63
CA GLY A 22 3.00 -13.17 -12.06
C GLY A 22 2.06 -13.31 -10.89
N HIS A 23 2.11 -14.46 -10.25
CA HIS A 23 1.48 -14.69 -8.97
C HIS A 23 2.41 -15.52 -8.09
N ILE A 24 2.35 -15.26 -6.79
CA ILE A 24 3.02 -16.04 -5.75
C ILE A 24 1.98 -16.53 -4.75
N PRO A 25 2.22 -17.62 -4.03
CA PRO A 25 1.39 -17.99 -2.89
C PRO A 25 1.30 -16.84 -1.89
N SER A 26 0.14 -16.63 -1.26
CA SER A 26 -0.06 -15.46 -0.40
C SER A 26 0.83 -15.48 0.85
N HIS A 27 1.23 -16.67 1.32
CA HIS A 27 2.22 -16.76 2.40
C HIS A 27 3.59 -16.18 1.99
N ARG A 28 4.03 -16.40 0.75
CA ARG A 28 5.30 -15.82 0.23
C ARG A 28 5.24 -14.30 0.13
N PHE A 29 4.05 -13.75 -0.14
CA PHE A 29 3.86 -12.31 -0.12
C PHE A 29 4.03 -11.73 1.30
N VAL A 30 3.58 -12.45 2.34
CA VAL A 30 3.71 -12.02 3.74
C VAL A 30 5.16 -12.05 4.22
N GLU A 31 5.98 -12.99 3.74
CA GLU A 31 7.43 -13.07 4.01
C GLU A 31 8.18 -11.78 3.62
N LEU A 32 7.64 -10.92 2.74
CA LEU A 32 8.24 -9.63 2.39
C LEU A 32 8.33 -8.64 3.57
N TRP A 33 7.61 -8.90 4.66
CA TRP A 33 7.76 -8.16 5.92
C TRP A 33 8.79 -8.77 6.88
N GLU A 34 9.30 -9.97 6.62
CA GLU A 34 10.31 -10.62 7.47
C GLU A 34 11.75 -10.27 7.06
N ASP A 35 11.96 -9.75 5.84
CA ASP A 35 13.24 -9.23 5.37
C ASP A 35 13.61 -7.94 6.11
N ASP A 36 14.77 -7.94 6.77
CA ASP A 36 15.26 -6.91 7.68
C ASP A 36 16.32 -5.98 7.06
N GLU A 37 16.69 -6.17 5.80
CA GLU A 37 17.65 -5.29 5.12
C GLU A 37 16.94 -4.29 4.20
N THR A 38 15.87 -4.72 3.52
CA THR A 38 15.11 -3.86 2.58
C THR A 38 13.61 -4.15 2.54
N GLY A 39 13.10 -4.97 3.47
CA GLY A 39 11.71 -5.42 3.47
C GLY A 39 10.67 -4.40 3.92
N PHE A 40 9.40 -4.76 3.75
CA PHE A 40 8.24 -3.93 4.10
C PHE A 40 8.04 -3.71 5.61
N SER A 41 8.85 -4.36 6.47
CA SER A 41 8.92 -4.00 7.88
C SER A 41 9.57 -2.64 8.11
N ILE A 42 10.53 -2.25 7.28
CA ILE A 42 11.30 -1.01 7.38
C ILE A 42 10.59 0.13 6.65
N ASP A 43 10.21 -0.09 5.39
CA ASP A 43 9.45 0.87 4.58
C ASP A 43 8.13 0.22 4.13
N PRO A 44 7.08 0.30 4.96
CA PRO A 44 5.83 -0.37 4.66
C PRO A 44 5.13 0.29 3.48
N PRO A 45 4.52 -0.51 2.58
CA PRO A 45 3.96 0.01 1.35
C PRO A 45 2.64 0.75 1.60
N ASN A 46 2.36 1.69 0.70
CA ASN A 46 1.02 2.25 0.58
C ASN A 46 0.12 1.26 -0.17
N ALA A 47 -1.17 1.34 0.08
CA ALA A 47 -2.16 0.56 -0.63
C ALA A 47 -3.47 1.33 -0.78
N VAL A 48 -4.21 1.00 -1.83
CA VAL A 48 -5.60 1.41 -2.03
C VAL A 48 -6.49 0.21 -1.80
N LEU A 49 -7.46 0.36 -0.92
CA LEU A 49 -8.55 -0.58 -0.74
C LEU A 49 -9.76 -0.07 -1.52
N SER A 50 -10.15 -0.81 -2.55
CA SER A 50 -11.32 -0.50 -3.35
C SER A 50 -12.44 -1.49 -3.05
N PHE A 51 -13.62 -0.96 -2.78
CA PHE A 51 -14.78 -1.73 -2.35
C PHE A 51 -15.69 -2.01 -3.55
N LEU A 52 -16.26 -3.21 -3.58
CA LEU A 52 -17.25 -3.60 -4.57
C LEU A 52 -18.56 -3.88 -3.82
N ASP A 53 -19.65 -3.33 -4.32
CA ASP A 53 -20.99 -3.63 -3.83
C ASP A 53 -21.93 -3.78 -5.04
N ASP A 54 -22.75 -4.82 -5.01
CA ASP A 54 -23.75 -5.09 -6.04
C ASP A 54 -25.15 -4.58 -5.61
N ASP A 55 -25.38 -4.33 -4.32
CA ASP A 55 -26.72 -4.14 -3.74
C ASP A 55 -26.83 -2.97 -2.73
N GLY A 56 -25.91 -2.00 -2.75
CA GLY A 56 -25.93 -0.88 -1.80
C GLY A 56 -24.98 0.28 -2.11
N PRO A 57 -24.95 1.31 -1.23
CA PRO A 57 -23.98 2.39 -1.32
C PRO A 57 -22.56 1.84 -1.09
N THR A 58 -21.75 1.84 -2.14
CA THR A 58 -20.35 1.46 -2.08
C THR A 58 -19.56 2.49 -1.27
N PRO A 59 -18.78 2.09 -0.25
CA PRO A 59 -17.87 3.00 0.43
C PRO A 59 -16.85 3.60 -0.54
N ASP A 60 -16.44 4.84 -0.31
CA ASP A 60 -15.31 5.43 -1.04
C ASP A 60 -14.03 4.63 -0.80
N ASP A 61 -13.17 4.56 -1.82
CA ASP A 61 -11.85 3.94 -1.72
C ASP A 61 -11.04 4.53 -0.55
N ALA A 62 -10.23 3.70 0.10
CA ALA A 62 -9.37 4.13 1.21
C ALA A 62 -7.90 3.92 0.87
N VAL A 63 -7.07 4.93 1.14
CA VAL A 63 -5.62 4.83 1.02
C VAL A 63 -5.03 4.56 2.39
N VAL A 64 -4.20 3.52 2.51
CA VAL A 64 -3.65 3.05 3.78
C VAL A 64 -2.16 2.72 3.67
N VAL A 65 -1.45 2.77 4.80
CA VAL A 65 -0.13 2.15 4.97
C VAL A 65 -0.33 0.77 5.58
N LEU A 66 0.25 -0.28 4.99
CA LEU A 66 0.11 -1.67 5.46
C LEU A 66 1.29 -2.09 6.34
N ARG A 67 1.00 -2.56 7.56
CA ARG A 67 2.03 -2.98 8.52
C ARG A 67 1.68 -4.32 9.14
N ALA A 68 2.73 -5.04 9.56
CA ALA A 68 2.63 -6.25 10.39
C ALA A 68 1.55 -7.24 9.90
N PRO A 69 1.67 -7.75 8.66
CA PRO A 69 0.75 -8.75 8.14
C PRO A 69 0.72 -9.99 9.03
N ARG A 70 -0.45 -10.60 9.16
CA ARG A 70 -0.66 -11.91 9.76
C ARG A 70 -1.62 -12.71 8.90
N LEU A 71 -1.14 -13.80 8.34
CA LEU A 71 -1.94 -14.76 7.59
C LEU A 71 -2.35 -15.92 8.51
N ASP A 72 -3.65 -16.19 8.57
CA ASP A 72 -4.24 -17.35 9.26
C ASP A 72 -5.28 -18.00 8.34
N GLY A 73 -4.91 -19.11 7.71
CA GLY A 73 -5.72 -19.76 6.67
C GLY A 73 -6.04 -18.81 5.51
N HIS A 74 -7.32 -18.41 5.41
CA HIS A 74 -7.83 -17.50 4.39
C HIS A 74 -8.08 -16.07 4.91
N GLU A 75 -7.56 -15.74 6.10
CA GLU A 75 -7.67 -14.41 6.69
C GLU A 75 -6.30 -13.73 6.71
N LEU A 76 -6.24 -12.51 6.17
CA LEU A 76 -5.04 -11.69 6.18
C LEU A 76 -5.30 -10.40 6.94
N THR A 77 -4.64 -10.26 8.08
CA THR A 77 -4.78 -9.11 8.97
C THR A 77 -3.58 -8.18 8.84
N TYR A 78 -3.83 -6.89 8.72
CA TYR A 78 -2.84 -5.83 8.77
C TYR A 78 -3.12 -4.86 9.92
N THR A 79 -2.06 -4.36 10.54
CA THR A 79 -2.11 -3.05 11.20
C THR A 79 -2.08 -1.99 10.09
N VAL A 80 -2.99 -1.01 10.15
CA VAL A 80 -3.12 -0.01 9.08
C VAL A 80 -3.14 1.40 9.65
N ASP A 81 -2.44 2.31 8.97
CA ASP A 81 -2.61 3.75 9.13
C ASP A 81 -3.43 4.25 7.94
N VAL A 82 -4.55 4.93 8.18
CA VAL A 82 -5.37 5.50 7.10
C VAL A 82 -4.79 6.84 6.68
N LEU A 83 -4.47 6.98 5.40
CA LEU A 83 -3.99 8.22 4.79
C LEU A 83 -5.15 9.04 4.20
N GLU A 84 -6.12 8.37 3.58
CA GLU A 84 -7.30 8.98 2.96
C GLU A 84 -8.51 8.04 3.01
N GLY A 85 -9.71 8.62 3.06
CA GLY A 85 -10.97 7.88 3.11
C GLY A 85 -11.34 7.38 4.51
N THR A 86 -12.26 6.43 4.58
CA THR A 86 -12.68 5.81 5.84
C THR A 86 -12.85 4.31 5.65
N LEU A 87 -12.30 3.52 6.57
CA LEU A 87 -12.52 2.07 6.56
C LEU A 87 -13.87 1.75 7.21
N PRO A 88 -14.81 1.13 6.49
CA PRO A 88 -16.07 0.70 7.07
C PRO A 88 -15.83 -0.41 8.11
N LYS A 89 -16.74 -0.53 9.08
CA LYS A 89 -16.64 -1.61 10.10
C LYS A 89 -16.69 -2.99 9.46
N ARG A 90 -17.52 -3.16 8.43
CA ARG A 90 -17.65 -4.34 7.57
C ARG A 90 -18.09 -3.88 6.20
N THR A 91 -17.67 -4.60 5.18
CA THR A 91 -18.03 -4.36 3.78
C THR A 91 -18.03 -5.70 3.03
N GLY A 92 -18.55 -5.68 1.82
CA GLY A 92 -18.57 -6.81 0.90
C GLY A 92 -17.21 -7.09 0.25
N PRO A 93 -17.21 -7.65 -0.96
CA PRO A 93 -15.99 -7.89 -1.72
C PRO A 93 -15.15 -6.61 -1.88
N CYS A 94 -13.84 -6.76 -1.90
CA CYS A 94 -12.92 -5.65 -2.10
C CYS A 94 -11.66 -6.13 -2.81
N ALA A 95 -10.93 -5.19 -3.40
CA ALA A 95 -9.62 -5.39 -3.98
C ALA A 95 -8.59 -4.53 -3.25
N LEU A 96 -7.47 -5.14 -2.88
CA LEU A 96 -6.32 -4.45 -2.29
C LEU A 96 -5.23 -4.28 -3.36
N PHE A 97 -4.93 -3.03 -3.71
CA PHE A 97 -3.85 -2.69 -4.63
C PHE A 97 -2.69 -2.10 -3.84
N ILE A 98 -1.52 -2.74 -3.88
CA ILE A 98 -0.36 -2.34 -3.09
C ILE A 98 0.65 -1.65 -4.01
N ASP A 99 1.00 -0.41 -3.67
CA ASP A 99 2.09 0.32 -4.30
C ASP A 99 3.36 0.15 -3.46
N ALA A 100 4.12 -0.88 -3.80
CA ALA A 100 5.41 -1.19 -3.17
C ALA A 100 6.59 -0.40 -3.76
N PHE A 101 6.40 0.33 -4.86
CA PHE A 101 7.49 0.93 -5.65
C PHE A 101 7.40 2.45 -5.80
N GLY A 102 6.34 3.08 -5.26
CA GLY A 102 6.00 4.50 -5.41
C GLY A 102 6.92 5.53 -4.76
N ARG A 103 8.08 5.14 -4.21
CA ARG A 103 9.07 6.09 -3.67
C ARG A 103 10.43 6.13 -4.37
N ALA A 104 10.59 5.50 -5.53
CA ALA A 104 11.80 5.72 -6.32
C ALA A 104 11.81 7.07 -7.07
N TYR A 105 10.68 7.63 -7.53
CA TYR A 105 10.69 8.88 -8.31
C TYR A 105 9.37 9.66 -8.24
N SER A 106 9.13 10.42 -7.16
CA SER A 106 8.21 11.56 -7.22
C SER A 106 9.04 12.85 -7.39
N PRO A 107 8.91 13.59 -8.52
CA PRO A 107 9.70 14.81 -8.79
C PRO A 107 9.41 15.97 -7.83
N VAL A 108 8.48 15.83 -6.89
CA VAL A 108 8.12 16.87 -5.92
C VAL A 108 9.14 17.02 -4.79
N SER A 109 10.01 16.03 -4.53
CA SER A 109 10.98 16.10 -3.43
C SER A 109 12.33 16.75 -3.78
N VAL A 110 12.65 16.95 -5.06
CA VAL A 110 13.92 17.60 -5.48
C VAL A 110 13.78 19.12 -5.61
N ALA A 111 12.56 19.64 -5.79
CA ALA A 111 12.34 21.08 -6.00
C ALA A 111 12.19 21.91 -4.71
N ALA A 112 12.11 21.28 -3.53
CA ALA A 112 11.99 21.99 -2.25
C ALA A 112 13.35 22.28 -1.57
N VAL A 113 14.44 21.68 -2.04
CA VAL A 113 15.81 21.92 -1.55
C VAL A 113 16.55 22.76 -2.56
N GLN A 114 16.18 24.04 -2.67
CA GLN A 114 17.06 25.16 -3.08
C GLN A 114 16.22 26.44 -3.14
N ARG A 115 15.90 27.00 -1.97
CA ARG A 115 15.62 28.44 -1.87
C ARG A 115 16.62 29.04 -0.90
N PRO A 116 17.67 29.74 -1.39
CA PRO A 116 18.39 30.66 -0.54
C PRO A 116 17.41 31.76 -0.11
N SER A 117 17.19 31.87 1.20
CA SER A 117 16.49 32.99 1.81
C SER A 117 17.26 34.29 1.53
N ALA A 118 16.75 35.11 0.61
CA ALA A 118 17.26 36.46 0.43
C ALA A 118 16.78 37.35 1.59
N ARG A 119 17.73 37.68 2.46
CA ARG A 119 17.61 38.70 3.50
C ARG A 119 17.29 40.07 2.90
N GLN A 120 16.35 40.74 3.55
CA GLN A 120 16.04 42.16 3.45
C GLN A 120 17.29 43.03 3.70
N ASN A 121 17.55 44.04 2.86
CA ASN A 121 18.20 45.25 3.36
C ASN A 121 17.86 46.53 2.56
N ARG A 122 17.73 47.60 3.33
CA ARG A 122 17.32 48.97 2.97
C ARG A 122 18.38 49.71 2.13
N GLY A 123 17.91 50.70 1.37
CA GLY A 123 18.66 51.81 0.79
C GLY A 123 17.69 52.88 0.33
#